data_AF-A0A8T2IIE8-F1
#
_entry.id   AF-A0A8T2IIE8-F1
#
_cell.length_a   1.000
_cell.length_b   1.000
_cell.length_c   1.000
_cell.angle_alpha   90.00
_cell.angle_beta   90.00
_cell.angle_gamma   90.00
#
_symmetry.space_group_name_H-M   'P 1'
#
loop_
_entity.id
_entity.type
_entity.pdbx_description
1 polymer ?
#
loop_
_entity_poly.entity_id
_entity_poly.type
_entity_poly.pdbx_seq_one_letter_code
_entity_poly.pdbx_strand_id
1 'polypeptide(L)'
;MCAGCFIHLLADARLKEEQATCPNCRCEISKSLCCRNLAVEKAVSELPSDCGFCLKQFPRSLLEKHKKEECQDRVTQCKYKRIGCPWQGPYHELTIHESECCHPTKTGNELMDILDEMDQTHKTEMQLYNSVFGLLSFEKIGYTGKASAPCSFRSLGHLGLLPTCGNFAINRSVRMSLLCFLGTIKDLINKLRTSVQQKS
;
A
#
# COMPACT_ATOMS: atom_id res chain seq x y z
N MET A 1 -2.42 -21.62 -2.43
CA MET A 1 -2.76 -20.64 -1.37
C MET A 1 -1.68 -19.56 -1.37
N CYS A 2 -2.03 -18.27 -1.41
CA CYS A 2 -1.00 -17.22 -1.35
C CYS A 2 -0.49 -17.03 0.09
N ALA A 3 0.65 -16.36 0.26
CA ALA A 3 1.28 -16.15 1.57
C ALA A 3 0.37 -15.40 2.57
N GLY A 4 -0.40 -14.41 2.10
CA GLY A 4 -1.33 -13.66 2.94
C GLY A 4 -2.48 -14.54 3.47
N CYS A 5 -3.13 -15.31 2.58
CA CYS A 5 -4.17 -16.25 2.97
C CYS A 5 -3.66 -17.33 3.92
N PHE A 6 -2.41 -17.77 3.77
CA PHE A 6 -1.77 -18.73 4.68
C PHE A 6 -1.58 -18.14 6.09
N ILE A 7 -1.09 -16.90 6.19
CA ILE A 7 -0.89 -16.23 7.48
C ILE A 7 -2.23 -15.99 8.19
N HIS A 8 -3.25 -15.53 7.45
CA HIS A 8 -4.59 -15.31 8.02
C HIS A 8 -5.19 -16.61 8.55
N LEU A 9 -5.11 -17.70 7.79
CA LEU A 9 -5.61 -19.00 8.22
C LEU A 9 -4.94 -19.49 9.51
N LEU A 10 -3.61 -19.36 9.60
CA LEU A 10 -2.86 -19.74 10.81
C LEU A 10 -3.20 -18.84 12.00
N ALA A 11 -3.43 -17.55 11.76
CA ALA A 11 -3.84 -16.61 12.81
C ALA A 11 -5.24 -16.94 13.35
N ASP A 12 -6.20 -17.21 12.45
CA ASP A 12 -7.57 -17.57 12.82
C ASP A 12 -7.63 -18.85 13.63
N ALA A 13 -6.89 -19.88 13.22
CA ALA A 13 -6.78 -21.14 13.94
C ALA A 13 -6.23 -20.92 15.37
N ARG A 14 -5.20 -20.08 15.51
CA ARG A 14 -4.62 -19.73 16.80
C ARG A 14 -5.59 -18.97 17.72
N LEU A 15 -6.42 -18.07 17.16
CA LEU A 15 -7.42 -17.35 17.94
C LEU A 15 -8.54 -18.26 18.45
N LYS A 16 -8.84 -19.34 17.73
CA LYS A 16 -9.85 -20.34 18.09
C LYS A 16 -9.30 -21.49 18.93
N GLU A 17 -8.00 -21.51 19.19
CA GLU A 17 -7.29 -22.64 19.82
C GLU A 17 -7.48 -23.97 19.06
N GLU A 18 -7.66 -23.88 17.74
CA GLU A 18 -7.90 -25.02 16.85
C GLU A 18 -6.70 -25.26 15.93
N GLN A 19 -6.59 -26.49 15.40
CA GLN A 19 -5.59 -26.79 14.38
C GLN A 19 -6.03 -26.20 13.03
N ALA A 20 -5.12 -25.49 12.35
CA ALA A 20 -5.40 -24.96 11.02
C ALA A 20 -5.62 -26.11 10.02
N THR A 21 -6.77 -26.12 9.37
CA THR A 21 -7.14 -27.15 8.39
C THR A 21 -7.66 -26.51 7.10
N CYS A 22 -7.51 -27.21 5.98
CA CYS A 22 -8.06 -26.77 4.71
C CYS A 22 -9.60 -26.76 4.76
N PRO A 23 -10.29 -25.66 4.44
CA PRO A 23 -11.75 -25.63 4.44
C PRO A 23 -12.39 -26.62 3.48
N ASN A 24 -11.68 -26.99 2.41
CA ASN A 24 -12.21 -27.86 1.35
C ASN A 24 -11.93 -29.35 1.60
N CYS A 25 -10.69 -29.71 1.98
CA CYS A 25 -10.28 -31.12 2.15
C CYS A 25 -9.95 -31.51 3.60
N ARG A 26 -10.06 -30.59 4.56
CA ARG A 26 -9.78 -30.78 6.00
C ARG A 26 -8.37 -31.26 6.35
N CYS A 27 -7.46 -31.35 5.38
CA CYS A 27 -6.06 -31.64 5.63
C CYS A 27 -5.44 -30.61 6.57
N GLU A 28 -4.56 -31.05 7.47
CA GLU A 28 -3.81 -30.20 8.38
C GLU A 28 -2.87 -29.26 7.61
N ILE A 29 -2.87 -27.98 8.00
CA ILE A 29 -2.02 -26.95 7.41
C ILE A 29 -1.09 -26.42 8.51
N SER A 30 0.20 -26.73 8.38
CA SER A 30 1.23 -26.23 9.29
C SER A 30 2.38 -25.59 8.50
N LYS A 31 3.28 -24.88 9.19
CA LYS A 31 4.48 -24.28 8.59
C LYS A 31 5.43 -25.33 7.98
N SER A 32 5.38 -26.57 8.46
CA SER A 32 6.24 -27.67 8.00
C SER A 32 5.57 -28.55 6.95
N LEU A 33 4.24 -28.73 7.00
CA LEU A 33 3.50 -29.55 6.02
C LEU A 33 3.12 -28.78 4.75
N CYS A 34 2.91 -27.47 4.84
CA CYS A 34 2.45 -26.68 3.70
C CYS A 34 3.60 -26.49 2.69
N CYS A 35 3.57 -27.26 1.60
CA CYS A 35 4.50 -27.06 0.49
C CYS A 35 4.01 -25.93 -0.44
N ARG A 36 4.94 -25.06 -0.84
CA ARG A 36 4.67 -24.01 -1.83
C ARG A 36 4.56 -24.66 -3.22
N ASN A 37 3.39 -24.58 -3.84
CA ASN A 37 3.18 -25.14 -5.17
C ASN A 37 3.65 -24.16 -6.25
N LEU A 38 4.92 -24.27 -6.64
CA LEU A 38 5.53 -23.41 -7.66
C LEU A 38 4.88 -23.56 -9.04
N ALA A 39 4.36 -24.73 -9.38
CA ALA A 39 3.67 -24.95 -10.66
C ALA A 39 2.36 -24.16 -10.71
N VAL A 40 1.58 -24.17 -9.63
CA VAL A 40 0.35 -23.38 -9.51
C VAL A 40 0.67 -21.89 -9.52
N GLU A 41 1.71 -21.45 -8.80
CA GLU A 41 2.12 -20.04 -8.83
C GLU A 41 2.56 -19.59 -10.22
N LYS A 42 3.33 -20.42 -10.94
CA LYS A 42 3.74 -20.13 -12.30
C LYS A 42 2.52 -20.04 -13.24
N ALA A 43 1.62 -21.02 -13.19
CA ALA A 43 0.38 -20.99 -13.97
C ALA A 43 -0.48 -19.76 -13.65
N VAL A 44 -0.61 -19.41 -12.37
CA VAL A 44 -1.33 -18.21 -11.93
C VAL A 44 -0.68 -16.93 -12.49
N SER A 45 0.66 -16.88 -12.53
CA SER A 45 1.41 -15.74 -13.05
C SER A 45 1.29 -15.57 -14.57
N GLU A 46 1.01 -16.65 -15.29
CA GLU A 46 0.82 -16.66 -16.75
C GLU A 46 -0.61 -16.31 -17.17
N LEU A 47 -1.57 -16.31 -16.23
CA LEU A 47 -2.95 -15.96 -16.54
C LEU A 47 -3.06 -14.52 -17.10
N PRO A 48 -3.90 -14.32 -18.13
CA PRO A 48 -4.06 -13.03 -18.77
C PRO A 48 -4.73 -12.02 -17.83
N SER A 49 -4.36 -10.76 -17.99
CA SER A 49 -4.94 -9.63 -17.29
C SER A 49 -4.84 -8.37 -18.15
N ASP A 50 -5.86 -7.53 -18.09
CA ASP A 50 -5.95 -6.35 -18.93
C ASP A 50 -5.13 -5.19 -18.36
N CYS A 51 -4.46 -4.47 -19.26
CA CYS A 51 -3.84 -3.19 -18.92
C CYS A 51 -4.90 -2.10 -18.82
N GLY A 52 -4.95 -1.39 -17.68
CA GLY A 52 -5.91 -0.29 -17.48
C GLY A 52 -5.68 0.95 -18.35
N PHE A 53 -4.57 1.02 -19.11
CA PHE A 53 -4.26 2.13 -20.01
C PHE A 53 -4.59 1.79 -21.47
N CYS A 54 -4.04 0.69 -22.00
CA CYS A 54 -4.18 0.30 -23.40
C CYS A 54 -5.22 -0.81 -23.65
N LEU A 55 -5.84 -1.34 -22.60
CA LEU A 55 -6.85 -2.41 -22.62
C LEU A 55 -6.39 -3.72 -23.30
N LYS A 56 -5.10 -3.90 -23.52
CA LYS A 56 -4.51 -5.15 -24.05
C LYS A 56 -4.23 -6.15 -22.93
N GLN A 57 -4.29 -7.43 -23.28
CA GLN A 57 -4.04 -8.54 -22.37
C GLN A 57 -2.55 -8.85 -22.25
N PHE A 58 -2.08 -9.00 -21.01
CA PHE A 58 -0.73 -9.43 -20.69
C PHE A 58 -0.77 -10.49 -19.59
N PRO A 59 0.22 -11.40 -19.54
CA PRO A 59 0.44 -12.25 -18.37
C PRO A 59 0.59 -11.40 -17.11
N ARG A 60 0.00 -11.82 -15.98
CA ARG A 60 0.11 -11.10 -14.70
C ARG A 60 1.55 -10.79 -14.29
N SER A 61 2.48 -11.68 -14.61
CA SER A 61 3.91 -11.48 -14.36
C SER A 61 4.52 -10.29 -15.11
N LEU A 62 4.01 -9.99 -16.31
CA LEU A 62 4.53 -8.93 -17.18
C LEU A 62 3.71 -7.64 -17.08
N LEU A 63 2.48 -7.70 -16.60
CA LEU A 63 1.56 -6.56 -16.57
C LEU A 63 2.12 -5.35 -15.82
N GLU A 64 2.79 -5.55 -14.69
CA GLU A 64 3.36 -4.45 -13.91
C GLU A 64 4.56 -3.78 -14.62
N LYS A 65 5.41 -4.58 -15.26
CA LYS A 65 6.50 -4.05 -16.10
C LYS A 65 5.93 -3.27 -17.29
N HIS A 66 4.91 -3.84 -17.94
CA HIS A 66 4.23 -3.19 -19.06
C HIS A 66 3.67 -1.82 -18.67
N LYS A 67 2.88 -1.73 -17.59
CA LYS A 67 2.30 -0.47 -17.10
C LYS A 67 3.34 0.61 -16.82
N LYS A 68 4.50 0.21 -16.30
CA LYS A 68 5.55 1.14 -15.87
C LYS A 68 6.45 1.62 -17.00
N GLU A 69 6.82 0.71 -17.91
CA GLU A 69 7.94 0.95 -18.83
C GLU A 69 7.56 0.83 -20.31
N GLU A 70 6.64 -0.08 -20.66
CA GLU A 70 6.43 -0.47 -22.07
C GLU A 70 5.10 0.09 -22.65
N CYS A 71 4.15 0.43 -21.79
CA CYS A 71 2.84 0.89 -22.21
C CYS A 71 2.93 2.29 -22.85
N GLN A 72 2.47 2.40 -24.10
CA GLN A 72 2.45 3.66 -24.87
C GLN A 72 1.33 4.62 -24.42
N ASP A 73 0.29 4.07 -23.80
CA ASP A 73 -0.86 4.82 -23.29
C ASP A 73 -0.71 5.15 -21.79
N ARG A 74 0.45 4.84 -21.20
CA ARG A 74 0.73 5.24 -19.81
C ARG A 74 0.74 6.75 -19.71
N VAL A 75 0.15 7.26 -18.63
CA VAL A 75 0.16 8.70 -18.34
C VAL A 75 1.57 9.10 -17.92
N THR A 76 2.15 10.03 -18.67
CA THR A 76 3.49 10.59 -18.41
C THR A 76 3.41 12.10 -18.25
N GLN A 77 4.47 12.65 -17.65
CA GLN A 77 4.60 14.09 -17.38
C GLN A 77 5.74 14.64 -18.22
N CYS A 78 5.61 15.88 -18.65
CA CYS A 78 6.66 16.57 -19.39
C CYS A 78 7.96 16.66 -18.56
N LYS A 79 9.12 16.55 -19.21
CA LYS A 79 10.44 16.77 -18.57
C LYS A 79 10.56 18.12 -17.86
N TYR A 80 9.83 19.13 -18.34
CA TYR A 80 9.78 20.48 -17.77
C TYR A 80 8.71 20.65 -16.69
N LYS A 81 8.13 19.58 -16.16
CA LYS A 81 7.20 19.65 -15.02
C LYS A 81 7.83 20.36 -13.80
N ARG A 82 9.14 20.25 -13.60
CA ARG A 82 9.85 20.97 -12.53
C ARG A 82 9.87 22.49 -12.71
N ILE A 83 9.70 22.96 -13.94
CA ILE A 83 9.55 24.37 -14.32
C ILE A 83 8.06 24.78 -14.22
N GLY A 84 7.16 23.83 -13.96
CA GLY A 84 5.72 24.04 -13.85
C GLY A 84 4.94 23.77 -15.12
N CYS A 85 5.43 22.90 -16.02
CA CYS A 85 4.61 22.42 -17.12
C CYS A 85 3.45 21.55 -16.60
N PRO A 86 2.17 21.92 -16.85
CA PRO A 86 1.02 21.16 -16.36
C PRO A 86 0.70 19.93 -17.22
N TRP A 87 1.40 19.76 -18.35
CA TRP A 87 1.09 18.72 -19.32
C TRP A 87 1.24 17.32 -18.73
N GLN A 88 0.16 16.54 -18.89
CA GLN A 88 0.07 15.13 -18.56
C GLN A 88 -0.69 14.44 -19.68
N GLY A 89 -0.12 13.40 -20.27
CA GLY A 89 -0.72 12.72 -21.41
C GLY A 89 -0.12 11.35 -21.67
N PRO A 90 -0.64 10.64 -22.68
CA PRO A 90 -0.08 9.37 -23.14
C PRO A 90 1.40 9.51 -23.50
N TYR A 91 2.19 8.47 -23.26
CA TYR A 91 3.63 8.50 -23.57
C TYR A 91 3.93 8.75 -25.04
N HIS A 92 3.09 8.26 -25.96
CA HIS A 92 3.32 8.46 -27.39
C HIS A 92 3.19 9.93 -27.83
N GLU A 93 2.42 10.76 -27.09
CA GLU A 93 2.29 12.19 -27.35
C GLU A 93 3.40 13.03 -26.68
N LEU A 94 4.14 12.44 -25.72
CA LEU A 94 5.18 13.14 -24.97
C LEU A 94 6.25 13.72 -25.90
N THR A 95 6.69 12.96 -26.91
CA THR A 95 7.75 13.42 -27.82
C THR A 95 7.31 14.65 -28.62
N ILE A 96 6.04 14.69 -29.04
CA ILE A 96 5.47 15.83 -29.76
C ILE A 96 5.40 17.03 -28.83
N HIS A 97 4.84 16.85 -27.63
CA HIS A 97 4.77 17.91 -26.63
C HIS A 97 6.15 18.45 -26.26
N GLU A 98 7.17 17.60 -26.10
CA GLU A 98 8.51 18.04 -25.74
C GLU A 98 9.18 18.92 -26.80
N SER A 99 8.85 18.72 -28.09
CA SER A 99 9.32 19.59 -29.18
C SER A 99 8.60 20.94 -29.24
N GLU A 100 7.36 20.99 -28.79
CA GLU A 100 6.50 22.18 -28.82
C GLU A 100 6.39 22.89 -27.46
N CYS A 101 7.07 22.36 -26.43
CA CYS A 101 6.93 22.86 -25.08
C CYS A 101 7.44 24.31 -24.99
N CYS A 102 6.60 25.22 -24.50
CA CYS A 102 6.95 26.63 -24.33
C CYS A 102 7.74 26.94 -23.05
N HIS A 103 7.80 26.00 -22.10
CA HIS A 103 8.48 26.20 -20.81
C HIS A 103 10.00 26.46 -20.89
N PRO A 104 10.77 25.90 -21.84
CA PRO A 104 12.18 26.24 -22.02
C PRO A 104 12.41 27.71 -22.41
N THR A 105 11.43 28.33 -23.06
CA THR A 105 11.51 29.71 -23.56
C THR A 105 10.84 30.74 -22.65
N LYS A 106 10.26 30.32 -21.50
CA LYS A 106 9.61 31.23 -20.55
C LYS A 106 10.63 32.11 -19.82
N THR A 107 10.24 33.35 -19.55
CA THR A 107 11.09 34.31 -18.84
C THR A 107 11.10 34.06 -17.34
N GLY A 108 12.16 34.49 -16.65
CA GLY A 108 12.34 34.25 -15.20
C GLY A 108 11.18 34.76 -14.34
N ASN A 109 10.57 35.89 -14.70
CA ASN A 109 9.40 36.42 -13.98
C ASN A 109 8.20 35.48 -14.08
N GLU A 110 7.89 34.99 -15.28
CA GLU A 110 6.78 34.05 -15.49
C GLU A 110 7.00 32.72 -14.75
N LEU A 111 8.26 32.31 -14.59
CA LEU A 111 8.61 31.12 -13.81
C LEU A 111 8.40 31.32 -12.32
N MET A 112 8.67 32.52 -11.79
CA MET A 112 8.46 32.81 -10.37
C MET A 112 6.98 32.76 -9.99
N ASP A 113 6.10 33.29 -10.83
CA ASP A 113 4.65 33.24 -10.60
C ASP A 113 4.13 31.79 -10.60
N ILE A 114 4.59 30.99 -11.57
CA ILE A 114 4.23 29.56 -11.66
C ILE A 114 4.75 28.78 -10.43
N LEU A 115 5.97 29.05 -9.99
CA LEU A 115 6.56 28.38 -8.82
C LEU A 115 5.84 28.75 -7.52
N ASP A 116 5.43 30.01 -7.35
CA ASP A 116 4.66 30.41 -6.17
C ASP A 116 3.29 29.72 -6.14
N GLU A 117 2.58 29.64 -7.27
CA GLU A 117 1.30 28.90 -7.36
C GLU A 117 1.47 27.41 -7.00
N MET A 118 2.54 26.78 -7.48
CA MET A 118 2.88 25.40 -7.13
C MET A 118 3.16 25.23 -5.63
N ASP A 119 3.90 26.17 -5.03
CA ASP A 119 4.22 26.16 -3.60
C ASP A 119 2.96 26.36 -2.75
N GLN A 120 2.04 27.24 -3.15
CA GLN A 120 0.77 27.41 -2.45
C GLN A 120 -0.07 26.15 -2.52
N THR A 121 -0.21 25.56 -3.71
CA THR A 121 -0.96 24.30 -3.89
C THR A 121 -0.39 23.19 -3.01
N HIS A 122 0.94 23.06 -2.97
CA HIS A 122 1.61 22.07 -2.13
C HIS A 122 1.40 22.33 -0.63
N LYS A 123 1.41 23.59 -0.18
CA LYS A 123 1.09 23.96 1.21
C LYS A 123 -0.35 23.58 1.56
N THR A 124 -1.31 23.85 0.69
CA THR A 124 -2.72 23.49 0.91
C THR A 124 -2.91 21.98 0.97
N GLU A 125 -2.29 21.22 0.06
CA GLU A 125 -2.31 19.74 0.12
C GLU A 125 -1.71 19.23 1.45
N MET A 126 -0.58 19.79 1.87
CA MET A 126 0.07 19.42 3.14
C MET A 126 -0.82 19.73 4.35
N GLN A 127 -1.53 20.86 4.33
CA GLN A 127 -2.50 21.20 5.38
C GLN A 127 -3.65 20.19 5.43
N LEU A 128 -4.21 19.79 4.28
CA LEU A 128 -5.24 18.75 4.21
C LEU A 128 -4.74 17.42 4.78
N TYR A 129 -3.52 16.99 4.41
CA TYR A 129 -2.93 15.79 4.97
C TYR A 129 -2.76 15.88 6.50
N ASN A 130 -2.30 17.02 7.00
CA ASN A 130 -2.19 17.24 8.45
C ASN A 130 -3.55 17.25 9.14
N SER A 131 -4.59 17.81 8.51
CA SER A 131 -5.96 17.75 9.04
C SER A 131 -6.49 16.32 9.07
N VAL A 132 -6.32 15.55 8.00
CA VAL A 132 -6.69 14.13 7.96
C VAL A 132 -5.92 13.34 9.01
N PHE A 133 -4.62 13.56 9.11
CA PHE A 133 -3.79 12.92 10.13
C PHE A 133 -4.26 13.29 11.54
N GLY A 134 -4.58 14.57 11.79
CA GLY A 134 -5.18 15.04 13.03
C GLY A 134 -6.47 14.31 13.38
N LEU A 135 -7.40 14.20 12.43
CA LEU A 135 -8.67 13.49 12.58
C LEU A 135 -8.47 11.99 12.88
N LEU A 136 -7.51 11.35 12.22
CA LEU A 136 -7.18 9.93 12.42
C LEU A 136 -6.34 9.69 13.69
N SER A 137 -5.68 10.74 14.21
CA SER A 137 -4.87 10.70 15.42
C SER A 137 -5.70 10.90 16.70
N PHE A 138 -7.01 11.14 16.61
CA PHE A 138 -7.87 11.12 17.79
C PHE A 138 -7.88 9.71 18.39
N GLU A 139 -7.15 9.60 19.49
CA GLU A 139 -7.00 8.46 20.39
C GLU A 139 -8.31 8.16 21.16
N LYS A 140 -9.41 7.93 20.44
CA LYS A 140 -10.67 7.46 21.02
C LYS A 140 -11.47 6.57 20.08
N ILE A 141 -10.83 5.52 19.55
CA ILE A 141 -11.55 4.25 19.40
C ILE A 141 -11.50 3.59 20.78
N GLY A 142 -12.33 4.08 21.69
CA GLY A 142 -12.50 3.51 23.02
C GLY A 142 -13.20 2.16 22.91
N TYR A 143 -12.44 1.08 22.73
CA TYR A 143 -12.96 -0.26 22.92
C TYR A 143 -13.16 -0.49 24.42
N THR A 144 -14.35 -0.13 24.90
CA THR A 144 -14.87 -0.53 26.21
C THR A 144 -15.23 -2.01 26.16
N GLY A 145 -14.22 -2.88 26.13
CA GLY A 145 -14.36 -4.32 26.31
C GLY A 145 -13.77 -4.72 27.66
N LYS A 146 -14.63 -4.92 28.65
CA LYS A 146 -14.34 -5.28 30.05
C LYS A 146 -13.06 -6.12 30.24
N ALA A 147 -12.03 -5.49 30.83
CA ALA A 147 -11.00 -6.22 31.56
C ALA A 147 -11.58 -6.64 32.92
N SER A 148 -11.89 -7.93 33.08
CA SER A 148 -12.15 -8.50 34.41
C SER A 148 -11.70 -9.95 34.47
N ALA A 149 -10.44 -10.17 34.82
CA ALA A 149 -10.03 -11.25 35.73
C ALA A 149 -8.60 -10.97 36.25
N PRO A 150 -8.36 -10.98 37.57
CA PRO A 150 -7.03 -10.81 38.15
C PRO A 150 -6.26 -12.14 38.12
N CYS A 151 -5.06 -12.15 37.55
CA CYS A 151 -4.14 -13.28 37.65
C CYS A 151 -3.52 -13.33 39.06
N SER A 152 -3.96 -14.26 39.91
CA SER A 152 -3.25 -14.58 41.15
C SER A 152 -2.04 -15.46 40.85
N PHE A 153 -0.85 -14.91 41.10
CA PHE A 153 0.44 -15.59 41.06
C PHE A 153 0.52 -16.59 42.23
N ARG A 154 0.73 -17.88 41.97
CA ARG A 154 1.25 -18.83 42.97
C ARG A 154 2.54 -19.46 42.46
N SER A 155 3.59 -19.22 43.24
CA SER A 155 4.95 -19.71 43.07
C SER A 155 5.09 -21.18 43.45
N LEU A 156 5.84 -21.93 42.66
CA LEU A 156 6.69 -23.07 43.04
C LEU A 156 7.35 -23.52 41.71
N GLY A 157 8.66 -23.54 41.50
CA GLY A 157 9.81 -23.44 42.38
C GLY A 157 10.87 -24.39 41.82
N HIS A 158 11.98 -23.83 41.33
CA HIS A 158 13.29 -24.46 41.02
C HIS A 158 13.35 -25.45 39.83
N LEU A 159 14.32 -25.43 38.91
CA LEU A 159 15.69 -24.88 38.85
C LEU A 159 16.02 -24.40 37.41
N GLY A 160 16.84 -23.34 37.27
CA GLY A 160 17.63 -23.08 36.06
C GLY A 160 17.67 -21.65 35.45
N LEU A 161 18.15 -20.66 36.22
CA LEU A 161 18.92 -19.43 35.85
C LEU A 161 18.89 -18.94 34.36
N LEU A 162 18.20 -17.84 33.99
CA LEU A 162 18.55 -16.37 34.00
C LEU A 162 19.63 -15.93 32.96
N PRO A 163 19.68 -14.66 32.44
CA PRO A 163 18.69 -13.57 32.48
C PRO A 163 18.50 -12.77 31.15
N THR A 164 17.56 -11.81 31.19
CA THR A 164 17.37 -10.62 30.32
C THR A 164 17.00 -10.79 28.83
N CYS A 165 15.72 -10.62 28.52
CA CYS A 165 15.30 -9.68 27.46
C CYS A 165 13.96 -9.04 27.87
N GLY A 166 14.08 -7.87 28.50
CA GLY A 166 12.95 -7.00 28.74
C GLY A 166 12.38 -6.46 27.43
N ASN A 167 11.08 -6.20 27.45
CA ASN A 167 10.41 -5.19 26.63
C ASN A 167 10.67 -5.23 25.12
N PHE A 168 10.18 -6.24 24.38
CA PHE A 168 10.05 -6.08 22.92
C PHE A 168 8.98 -7.00 22.28
N ALA A 169 7.75 -7.02 22.80
CA ALA A 169 6.69 -7.87 22.23
C ALA A 169 5.30 -7.23 22.10
N ILE A 170 5.17 -5.90 22.29
CA ILE A 170 3.89 -5.20 22.07
C ILE A 170 3.96 -4.27 20.84
N ASN A 171 5.16 -3.89 20.38
CA ASN A 171 5.34 -2.92 19.29
C ASN A 171 5.32 -3.50 17.86
N ARG A 172 5.26 -4.83 17.67
CA ARG A 172 5.21 -5.43 16.31
C ARG A 172 3.79 -5.66 15.78
N SER A 173 2.82 -5.90 16.66
CA SER A 173 1.42 -6.10 16.24
C SER A 173 0.79 -4.78 15.79
N VAL A 174 1.03 -3.69 16.53
CA VAL A 174 0.57 -2.33 16.15
C VAL A 174 1.24 -1.85 14.86
N ARG A 175 2.53 -2.16 14.64
CA ARG A 175 3.25 -1.76 13.43
C ARG A 175 2.79 -2.48 12.17
N MET A 176 2.30 -3.72 12.27
CA MET A 176 1.65 -4.41 11.15
C MET A 176 0.26 -3.86 10.87
N SER A 177 -0.54 -3.59 11.90
CA SER A 177 -1.83 -2.91 11.73
C SER A 177 -1.68 -1.50 11.15
N LEU A 178 -0.64 -0.76 11.54
CA LEU A 178 -0.34 0.58 11.02
C LEU A 178 0.10 0.53 9.55
N LEU A 179 0.86 -0.49 9.12
CA LEU A 179 1.22 -0.66 7.71
C LEU A 179 0.03 -1.05 6.84
N CYS A 180 -0.90 -1.87 7.35
CA CYS A 180 -2.17 -2.14 6.68
C CYS A 180 -3.07 -0.89 6.64
N PHE A 181 -3.16 -0.12 7.72
CA PHE A 181 -3.91 1.14 7.78
C PHE A 181 -3.34 2.20 6.85
N LEU A 182 -2.02 2.37 6.82
CA LEU A 182 -1.34 3.30 5.92
C LEU A 182 -1.51 2.88 4.45
N GLY A 183 -1.55 1.58 4.17
CA GLY A 183 -1.90 1.05 2.84
C GLY A 183 -3.32 1.44 2.42
N THR A 184 -4.31 1.22 3.28
CA THR A 184 -5.71 1.62 3.02
C THR A 184 -5.90 3.13 2.94
N ILE A 185 -5.15 3.92 3.71
CA ILE A 185 -5.18 5.39 3.65
C ILE A 185 -4.58 5.86 2.32
N LYS A 186 -3.48 5.26 1.85
CA LYS A 186 -2.89 5.60 0.55
C LYS A 186 -3.82 5.25 -0.62
N ASP A 187 -4.54 4.13 -0.54
CA ASP A 187 -5.58 3.78 -1.51
C ASP A 187 -6.81 4.69 -1.43
N LEU A 188 -7.20 5.13 -0.24
CA LEU A 188 -8.29 6.10 -0.05
C LEU A 188 -7.91 7.48 -0.62
N ILE A 189 -6.68 7.94 -0.37
CA ILE A 189 -6.14 9.19 -0.92
C ILE A 189 -6.10 9.12 -2.45
N ASN A 190 -5.65 7.99 -3.03
CA ASN A 190 -5.65 7.81 -4.48
C ASN A 190 -7.06 7.81 -5.07
N LYS A 191 -8.04 7.17 -4.41
CA LYS A 191 -9.46 7.19 -4.82
C LYS A 191 -10.10 8.57 -4.70
N LEU A 192 -9.73 9.36 -3.70
CA LEU A 192 -10.19 10.74 -3.55
C LEU A 192 -9.58 11.63 -4.64
N ARG A 193 -8.29 11.46 -4.95
CA ARG A 193 -7.62 12.16 -6.06
C ARG A 193 -8.27 11.88 -7.42
N THR A 194 -8.68 10.64 -7.70
CA THR A 194 -9.39 10.30 -8.96
C THR A 194 -10.82 10.85 -8.98
N SER A 195 -11.49 10.96 -7.84
CA SER A 195 -12.87 11.47 -7.75
C SER A 195 -12.96 13.00 -7.91
N VAL A 196 -11.92 13.74 -7.54
CA VAL A 196 -11.85 15.20 -7.71
C VAL A 196 -11.56 15.59 -9.17
N GLN A 197 -10.82 14.76 -9.90
CA GLN A 197 -10.50 15.01 -11.32
C GLN A 197 -11.67 14.71 -12.28
N GLN A 198 -12.72 14.02 -11.85
CA GLN A 198 -13.93 13.74 -12.66
C GLN A 198 -15.04 14.79 -12.51
N LYS A 199 -14.83 15.83 -11.70
CA LYS A 199 -15.81 16.89 -11.42
C LYS A 199 -15.42 18.27 -11.97
N SER A 200 -14.38 18.34 -12.80
CA SER A 200 -13.98 19.55 -13.53
C SER A 200 -14.13 19.36 -15.02
#